data_AF-A0A1J3DF94-F1
#
_entry.id   AF-A0A1J3DF94-F1
#
_cell.length_a   1.000
_cell.length_b   1.000
_cell.length_c   1.000
_cell.angle_alpha   90.00
_cell.angle_beta   90.00
_cell.angle_gamma   90.00
#
_symmetry.space_group_name_H-M   'P 1'
#
loop_
_entity.id
_entity.type
_entity.pdbx_description
1 polymer ?
#
loop_
_entity_poly.entity_id
_entity_poly.type
_entity_poly.pdbx_seq_one_letter_code
_entity_poly.pdbx_strand_id
1 'polypeptide(L)'
;AKLLKNLLECQKVEYDFHYYKMEMTTDVQMLIFSEGKSNIMPADLVLPFQPSQVNSLEVITPETAEAWRCYLATCKSLTHSIGQDLQQVVENDLVAARQTDRSLGSQDLSRLLTMARMMSVSYGETTLSLEHWQMVLELERLRKERLK
;
A
#
# COMPACT_ATOMS: atom_id res chain seq x y z
N ALA A 1 -7.22 -21.86 -0.38
CA ALA A 1 -6.21 -20.87 0.07
C ALA A 1 -5.09 -20.64 -0.95
N LYS A 2 -4.49 -21.67 -1.57
CA LYS A 2 -3.36 -21.52 -2.51
C LYS A 2 -3.63 -20.56 -3.69
N LEU A 3 -4.84 -20.56 -4.25
CA LEU A 3 -5.21 -19.65 -5.35
C LEU A 3 -5.24 -18.18 -4.92
N LEU A 4 -5.84 -17.87 -3.76
CA LEU A 4 -5.83 -16.52 -3.19
C LEU A 4 -4.41 -16.05 -2.85
N LYS A 5 -3.58 -16.94 -2.33
CA LYS A 5 -2.16 -16.64 -2.08
C LYS A 5 -1.42 -16.30 -3.38
N ASN A 6 -1.62 -17.09 -4.44
CA ASN A 6 -1.01 -16.81 -5.75
C ASN A 6 -1.53 -15.50 -6.35
N LEU A 7 -2.82 -15.19 -6.19
CA LEU A 7 -3.38 -13.90 -6.57
C LEU A 7 -2.72 -12.74 -5.82
N LEU A 8 -2.56 -12.87 -4.50
CA LEU A 8 -1.94 -11.84 -3.65
C LEU A 8 -0.47 -11.59 -4.00
N GLU A 9 0.32 -12.66 -4.19
CA GLU A 9 1.77 -12.55 -4.42
C GLU A 9 2.12 -12.26 -5.88
N CYS A 10 1.43 -12.89 -6.84
CA CYS A 10 1.80 -12.87 -8.24
C CYS A 10 0.84 -12.10 -9.13
N GLN A 11 -0.32 -11.66 -8.62
CA GLN A 11 -1.37 -11.02 -9.42
C GLN A 11 -1.74 -11.84 -10.66
N LYS A 12 -1.90 -13.15 -10.45
CA LYS A 12 -2.26 -14.11 -11.49
C LYS A 12 -3.30 -15.11 -10.98
N VAL A 13 -4.19 -15.51 -11.87
CA VAL A 13 -5.18 -16.56 -11.62
C VAL A 13 -5.01 -17.68 -12.64
N GLU A 14 -4.84 -18.89 -12.16
CA GLU A 14 -4.81 -20.10 -12.99
C GLU A 14 -6.25 -20.53 -13.30
N TYR A 15 -6.57 -20.63 -14.59
CA TYR A 15 -7.81 -21.19 -15.10
C TYR A 15 -7.55 -22.60 -15.61
N ASP A 16 -8.38 -23.54 -15.18
CA ASP A 16 -8.35 -24.94 -15.62
C ASP A 16 -9.46 -25.19 -16.64
N PHE A 17 -9.09 -25.35 -17.91
CA PHE A 17 -10.01 -25.64 -19.01
C PHE A 17 -10.13 -27.15 -19.28
N HIS A 18 -9.83 -27.99 -18.29
CA HIS A 18 -9.83 -29.47 -18.32
C HIS A 18 -8.76 -30.09 -19.22
N TYR A 19 -8.48 -29.51 -20.38
CA TYR A 19 -7.48 -29.99 -21.34
C TYR A 19 -6.15 -29.24 -21.25
N TYR A 20 -6.16 -28.01 -20.72
CA TYR A 20 -4.98 -27.23 -20.45
C TYR A 20 -5.25 -26.22 -19.34
N LYS A 21 -4.16 -25.75 -18.72
CA LYS A 21 -4.17 -24.68 -17.72
C LYS A 21 -3.63 -23.41 -18.33
N MET A 22 -4.23 -22.28 -17.98
CA MET A 22 -3.79 -20.97 -18.44
C MET A 22 -3.71 -20.01 -17.25
N GLU A 23 -2.56 -19.37 -17.08
CA GLU A 23 -2.39 -18.27 -16.13
C GLU A 23 -2.82 -16.96 -16.78
N MET A 24 -3.80 -16.29 -16.20
CA MET A 24 -4.21 -14.94 -16.59
C MET A 24 -3.65 -13.93 -15.60
N THR A 25 -3.04 -12.87 -16.11
CA THR A 25 -2.62 -11.72 -15.30
C THR A 25 -3.83 -10.92 -14.85
N THR A 26 -3.80 -10.47 -13.61
CA THR A 26 -4.85 -9.64 -12.99
C THR A 26 -4.23 -8.40 -12.34
N ASP A 27 -5.06 -7.42 -12.00
CA ASP A 27 -4.65 -6.28 -11.17
C ASP A 27 -5.77 -6.00 -10.15
N VAL A 28 -5.67 -6.68 -9.01
CA VAL A 28 -6.70 -6.67 -7.97
C VAL A 28 -6.11 -6.16 -6.66
N GLN A 29 -6.66 -5.04 -6.19
CA GLN A 29 -6.38 -4.50 -4.86
C GLN A 29 -7.26 -5.23 -3.82
N MET A 30 -6.63 -5.79 -2.78
CA MET A 30 -7.33 -6.54 -1.74
C MET A 30 -7.26 -5.83 -0.39
N LEU A 31 -8.40 -5.76 0.31
CA LEU A 31 -8.49 -5.34 1.71
C LEU A 31 -8.98 -6.53 2.55
N ILE A 32 -8.20 -6.92 3.56
CA ILE A 32 -8.47 -8.08 4.40
C ILE A 32 -8.83 -7.61 5.80
N PHE A 33 -9.99 -8.04 6.29
CA PHE A 33 -10.39 -7.88 7.69
C PHE A 33 -10.18 -9.20 8.42
N SER A 34 -9.53 -9.16 9.59
CA SER A 34 -9.25 -10.33 10.40
C SER A 34 -9.30 -9.98 11.89
N GLU A 35 -9.88 -10.86 12.71
CA GLU A 35 -9.93 -10.70 14.17
C GLU A 35 -8.59 -11.05 14.86
N GLY A 36 -7.65 -11.67 14.15
CA GLY A 36 -6.32 -12.03 14.65
C GLY A 36 -5.30 -12.17 13.52
N LYS A 37 -4.04 -12.47 13.86
CA LYS A 37 -2.98 -12.67 12.86
C LYS A 37 -3.35 -13.81 11.91
N SER A 38 -3.64 -13.47 10.65
CA SER A 38 -3.90 -14.46 9.61
C SER A 38 -2.58 -15.07 9.14
N ASN A 39 -2.32 -16.33 9.51
CA ASN A 39 -1.19 -17.09 8.97
C ASN A 39 -1.47 -17.65 7.55
N ILE A 40 -2.69 -17.45 7.04
CA ILE A 40 -3.17 -18.09 5.81
C ILE A 40 -3.04 -17.15 4.60
N MET A 41 -3.17 -15.83 4.82
CA MET A 41 -3.11 -14.83 3.75
C MET A 41 -1.95 -13.87 3.99
N PRO A 42 -0.93 -13.82 3.12
CA PRO A 42 0.09 -12.79 3.20
C PRO A 42 -0.55 -11.42 2.94
N ALA A 43 -0.17 -10.42 3.75
CA ALA A 43 -0.60 -9.04 3.59
C ALA A 43 0.63 -8.13 3.63
N ASP A 44 0.75 -7.25 2.64
CA ASP A 44 1.88 -6.32 2.54
C ASP A 44 1.91 -5.32 3.71
N LEU A 45 0.71 -4.90 4.14
CA LEU A 45 0.50 -3.96 5.23
C LEU A 45 -0.54 -4.51 6.21
N VAL A 46 -0.11 -4.77 7.44
CA VAL A 46 -0.98 -5.13 8.56
C VAL A 46 -1.20 -3.91 9.44
N LEU A 47 -2.45 -3.48 9.59
CA LEU A 47 -2.85 -2.37 10.46
C LEU A 47 -3.71 -2.90 11.62
N PRO A 48 -3.19 -2.95 12.85
CA PRO A 48 -3.99 -3.30 14.01
C PRO A 48 -5.11 -2.28 14.20
N PHE A 49 -6.34 -2.78 14.33
CA PHE A 49 -7.51 -1.95 14.58
C PHE A 49 -7.62 -1.63 16.06
N GLN A 50 -7.37 -0.37 16.42
CA GLN A 50 -7.48 0.15 17.79
C GLN A 50 -8.35 1.42 17.74
N PRO A 51 -9.69 1.29 17.74
CA PRO A 51 -10.57 2.44 17.69
C PRO A 51 -10.47 3.23 19.00
N SER A 52 -10.07 4.49 18.92
CA SER A 52 -10.08 5.42 20.05
C SER A 52 -11.45 6.09 20.22
N GLN A 53 -12.15 6.34 19.11
CA GLN A 53 -13.49 6.94 19.07
C GLN A 53 -14.28 6.38 17.88
N VAL A 54 -15.59 6.25 18.03
CA VAL A 54 -16.50 5.87 16.95
C VAL A 54 -17.29 7.11 16.56
N ASN A 55 -16.90 7.74 15.46
CA ASN A 55 -17.64 8.87 14.91
C ASN A 55 -18.92 8.38 14.20
N SER A 56 -19.96 9.20 14.23
CA SER A 56 -21.16 8.96 13.43
C SER A 56 -20.82 8.94 11.94
N LEU A 57 -21.33 7.95 11.21
CA LEU A 57 -21.18 7.89 9.76
C LEU A 57 -21.89 9.09 9.13
N GLU A 58 -21.15 9.94 8.42
CA GLU A 58 -21.76 10.93 7.53
C GLU A 58 -22.35 10.21 6.30
N VAL A 59 -23.55 10.63 5.92
CA VAL A 59 -24.21 10.11 4.72
C VAL A 59 -23.51 10.71 3.50
N ILE A 60 -22.75 9.89 2.78
CA ILE A 60 -22.08 10.29 1.53
C ILE A 60 -23.14 10.34 0.43
N THR A 61 -23.29 11.50 -0.21
CA THR A 61 -24.20 11.65 -1.36
C THR A 61 -23.63 10.92 -2.59
N PRO A 62 -24.50 10.39 -3.48
CA PRO A 62 -24.04 9.69 -4.68
C PRO A 62 -23.18 10.56 -5.60
N GLU A 63 -23.42 11.88 -5.65
CA GLU A 63 -22.62 12.84 -6.42
C GLU A 63 -21.20 12.96 -5.88
N THR A 64 -21.06 13.03 -4.55
CA THR A 64 -19.76 13.09 -3.87
C THR A 64 -18.98 11.79 -4.11
N ALA A 65 -19.66 10.65 -4.03
CA ALA A 65 -19.06 9.35 -4.32
C ALA A 65 -18.59 9.22 -5.77
N GLU A 66 -19.32 9.79 -6.74
CA GLU A 66 -18.88 9.85 -8.13
C GLU A 66 -17.64 10.73 -8.30
N ALA A 67 -17.64 11.92 -7.69
CA ALA A 67 -16.47 12.81 -7.73
C ALA A 67 -15.21 12.13 -7.17
N TRP A 68 -15.32 11.39 -6.06
CA TRP A 68 -14.21 10.61 -5.50
C TRP A 68 -13.75 9.49 -6.42
N ARG A 69 -14.68 8.77 -7.07
CA ARG A 69 -14.32 7.72 -8.05
C ARG A 69 -13.56 8.30 -9.23
N CYS A 70 -14.02 9.42 -9.78
CA CYS A 70 -13.31 10.14 -10.85
C CYS A 70 -11.93 10.60 -10.42
N TYR A 71 -11.80 11.15 -9.20
CA TYR A 71 -10.52 11.58 -8.65
C TYR A 71 -9.53 10.41 -8.52
N LEU A 72 -9.95 9.31 -7.89
CA LEU A 72 -9.12 8.12 -7.70
C LEU A 72 -8.73 7.48 -9.03
N ALA A 73 -9.64 7.42 -10.00
CA ALA A 73 -9.36 6.90 -11.34
C ALA A 73 -8.31 7.78 -12.06
N THR A 74 -8.43 9.10 -11.94
CA THR A 74 -7.48 10.05 -12.52
C THR A 74 -6.10 9.87 -11.88
N CYS A 75 -6.02 9.93 -10.54
CA CYS A 75 -4.77 9.71 -9.78
C CYS A 75 -4.10 8.38 -10.16
N LYS A 76 -4.86 7.27 -10.26
CA LYS A 76 -4.31 5.96 -10.65
C LYS A 76 -3.65 5.95 -12.04
N SER A 77 -4.09 6.82 -12.96
CA SER A 77 -3.52 6.92 -14.30
C SER A 77 -2.24 7.75 -14.38
N LEU A 78 -1.88 8.50 -13.33
CA LEU A 78 -0.68 9.32 -13.33
C LEU A 78 0.59 8.46 -13.29
N THR A 79 1.52 8.77 -14.20
CA THR A 79 2.88 8.26 -14.14
C THR A 79 3.67 9.03 -13.10
N HIS A 80 4.22 8.32 -12.11
CA HIS A 80 5.01 8.92 -11.04
C HIS A 80 6.47 8.47 -11.12
N SER A 81 7.40 9.41 -10.98
CA SER A 81 8.84 9.19 -10.90
C SER A 81 9.41 9.73 -9.60
N ILE A 82 10.40 9.04 -9.02
CA ILE A 82 11.15 9.60 -7.89
C ILE A 82 12.22 10.53 -8.47
N GLY A 83 12.21 11.81 -8.08
CA GLY A 83 13.23 12.77 -8.53
C GLY A 83 14.62 12.41 -8.02
N GLN A 84 15.66 12.66 -8.83
CA GLN A 84 17.05 12.31 -8.49
C GLN A 84 17.52 12.94 -7.18
N ASP A 85 17.12 14.18 -6.90
CA ASP A 85 17.51 14.89 -5.67
C ASP A 85 16.97 14.22 -4.41
N LEU A 86 15.75 13.69 -4.47
CA LEU A 86 15.11 13.00 -3.35
C LEU A 86 15.53 11.54 -3.22
N GLN A 87 16.02 10.94 -4.30
CA GLN A 87 16.54 9.57 -4.24
C GLN A 87 17.68 9.44 -3.23
N GLN A 88 18.60 10.40 -3.19
CA GLN A 88 19.70 10.38 -2.22
C GLN A 88 19.22 10.51 -0.77
N VAL A 89 18.22 11.37 -0.53
CA VAL A 89 17.64 11.55 0.82
C VAL A 89 16.96 10.28 1.27
N VAL A 90 16.12 9.69 0.40
CA VAL A 90 15.42 8.45 0.68
C VAL A 90 16.42 7.30 0.94
N GLU A 91 17.46 7.17 0.12
CA GLU A 91 18.50 6.15 0.32
C GLU A 91 19.19 6.33 1.68
N ASN A 92 19.59 7.54 2.04
CA ASN A 92 20.21 7.83 3.34
C ASN A 92 19.28 7.49 4.51
N ASP A 93 18.00 7.86 4.42
CA ASP A 93 17.00 7.57 5.45
C ASP A 93 16.75 6.07 5.60
N LEU A 94 16.69 5.32 4.49
CA LEU A 94 16.51 3.87 4.52
C LEU A 94 17.75 3.15 5.08
N VAL A 95 18.95 3.66 4.81
CA VAL A 95 20.19 3.17 5.42
C VAL A 95 20.19 3.43 6.92
N ALA A 96 19.84 4.65 7.36
CA ALA A 96 19.75 5.01 8.77
C ALA A 96 18.70 4.16 9.52
N ALA A 97 17.54 3.93 8.90
CA ALA A 97 16.49 3.07 9.43
C ALA A 97 17.00 1.64 9.64
N ARG A 98 17.70 1.05 8.66
CA ARG A 98 18.33 -0.28 8.79
C ARG A 98 19.43 -0.36 9.85
N GLN A 99 20.18 0.72 10.05
CA GLN A 99 21.21 0.78 11.09
C GLN A 99 20.58 0.76 12.49
N THR A 100 19.46 1.46 12.64
CA THR A 100 18.72 1.53 13.92
C THR A 100 17.96 0.23 14.19
N ASP A 101 17.35 -0.34 13.15
CA ASP A 101 16.56 -1.57 13.23
C ASP A 101 17.01 -2.56 12.15
N ARG A 102 17.88 -3.50 12.56
CA ARG A 102 18.40 -4.55 11.69
C ARG A 102 17.35 -5.57 11.25
N SER A 103 16.16 -5.54 11.85
CA SER A 103 15.06 -6.43 11.45
C SER A 103 14.33 -5.96 10.19
N LEU A 104 14.53 -4.71 9.77
CA LEU A 104 13.91 -4.15 8.56
C LEU A 104 14.41 -4.85 7.30
N GLY A 105 13.51 -5.62 6.69
CA GLY A 105 13.78 -6.36 5.47
C GLY A 105 13.74 -5.51 4.20
N SER A 106 14.13 -6.08 3.06
CA SER A 106 13.95 -5.46 1.74
C SER A 106 12.47 -5.19 1.41
N GLN A 107 11.57 -6.05 1.88
CA GLN A 107 10.13 -5.90 1.68
C GLN A 107 9.57 -4.67 2.39
N ASP A 108 10.02 -4.38 3.62
CA ASP A 108 9.58 -3.18 4.35
C ASP A 108 10.01 -1.90 3.65
N LEU A 109 11.23 -1.87 3.12
CA LEU A 109 11.70 -0.72 2.33
C LEU A 109 10.91 -0.55 1.03
N SER A 110 10.66 -1.65 0.31
CA SER A 110 9.84 -1.63 -0.91
C SER A 110 8.43 -1.11 -0.63
N ARG A 111 7.85 -1.49 0.52
CA ARG A 111 6.56 -0.98 0.99
C ARG A 111 6.60 0.52 1.24
N LEU A 112 7.60 1.03 1.94
CA LEU A 112 7.75 2.47 2.19
C LEU A 112 7.85 3.27 0.90
N LEU A 113 8.66 2.82 -0.07
CA LEU A 113 8.77 3.46 -1.38
C LEU A 113 7.43 3.44 -2.14
N THR A 114 6.70 2.33 -2.06
CA THR A 114 5.38 2.20 -2.66
C THR A 114 4.38 3.15 -2.02
N MET A 115 4.37 3.25 -0.69
CA MET A 115 3.54 4.20 0.05
C MET A 115 3.88 5.65 -0.30
N ALA A 116 5.17 6.00 -0.43
CA ALA A 116 5.60 7.34 -0.81
C ALA A 116 5.12 7.75 -2.21
N ARG A 117 5.20 6.81 -3.17
CA ARG A 117 4.61 6.97 -4.49
C ARG A 117 3.09 7.16 -4.42
N MET A 118 2.38 6.32 -3.66
CA MET A 118 0.93 6.43 -3.50
C MET A 118 0.51 7.75 -2.84
N MET A 119 1.27 8.22 -1.85
CA MET A 119 1.04 9.50 -1.19
C MET A 119 1.13 10.65 -2.18
N SER A 120 2.23 10.74 -2.93
CA SER A 120 2.43 11.83 -3.91
C SER A 120 1.34 11.83 -5.00
N VAL A 121 1.01 10.65 -5.52
CA VAL A 121 -0.06 10.48 -6.52
C VAL A 121 -1.44 10.87 -5.95
N SER A 122 -1.67 10.68 -4.65
CA SER A 122 -2.92 11.07 -3.99
C SER A 122 -3.12 12.59 -3.92
N TYR A 123 -2.06 13.39 -4.06
CA TYR A 123 -2.10 14.84 -4.20
C TYR A 123 -2.05 15.31 -5.66
N GLY A 124 -2.01 14.38 -6.62
CA GLY A 124 -1.89 14.69 -8.05
C GLY A 124 -0.46 15.05 -8.49
N GLU A 125 0.55 14.82 -7.65
CA GLU A 125 1.94 15.08 -7.99
C GLU A 125 2.55 13.90 -8.76
N THR A 126 3.34 14.21 -9.78
CA THR A 126 4.07 13.22 -10.58
C THR A 126 5.46 12.92 -10.05
N THR A 127 5.94 13.70 -9.07
CA THR A 127 7.25 13.57 -8.45
C THR A 127 7.14 13.49 -6.95
N LEU A 128 7.90 12.59 -6.33
CA LEU A 128 7.99 12.50 -4.88
C LEU A 128 8.54 13.83 -4.34
N SER A 129 7.90 14.38 -3.31
CA SER A 129 8.37 15.54 -2.54
C SER A 129 8.91 15.09 -1.17
N LEU A 130 9.72 15.95 -0.53
CA LEU A 130 10.24 15.67 0.82
C LEU A 130 9.12 15.61 1.85
N GLU A 131 8.10 16.46 1.70
CA GLU A 131 6.93 16.49 2.58
C GLU A 131 6.17 15.16 2.51
N HIS A 132 5.87 14.69 1.30
CA HIS A 132 5.19 13.40 1.11
C HIS A 132 5.99 12.23 1.67
N TRP A 133 7.33 12.27 1.56
CA TRP A 133 8.20 11.28 2.20
C TRP A 133 8.08 11.29 3.73
N GLN A 134 8.15 12.48 4.34
CA GLN A 134 8.01 12.64 5.80
C GLN A 134 6.64 12.17 6.30
N MET A 135 5.56 12.46 5.55
CA MET A 135 4.22 11.96 5.88
C MET A 135 4.16 10.42 5.92
N VAL A 136 4.81 9.74 4.97
CA VAL A 136 4.87 8.28 4.94
C VAL A 136 5.65 7.71 6.11
N LEU A 137 6.78 8.34 6.48
CA LEU A 137 7.53 7.95 7.67
C LEU A 137 6.69 8.09 8.95
N GLU A 138 5.92 9.16 9.07
CA GLU A 138 5.02 9.37 10.21
C GLU A 138 3.89 8.33 10.26
N LEU A 139 3.30 7.99 9.11
CA LEU A 139 2.29 6.92 9.02
C LEU A 139 2.85 5.56 9.46
N GLU A 140 4.07 5.22 9.03
CA GLU A 140 4.71 3.98 9.46
C GLU A 140 5.08 4.01 10.96
N ARG A 141 5.49 5.18 11.49
CA ARG A 141 5.73 5.38 12.93
C ARG A 141 4.47 5.09 13.75
N LEU A 142 3.35 5.73 13.39
CA LEU A 142 2.05 5.53 14.04
C LEU A 142 1.57 4.08 13.93
N ARG A 143 1.79 3.44 12.78
CA ARG A 143 1.47 2.01 12.61
C ARG A 143 2.28 1.13 13.55
N LYS A 144 3.60 1.37 13.66
CA LYS A 144 4.47 0.61 14.56
C LYS A 144 4.08 0.78 16.02
N GLU A 145 3.57 1.94 16.42
CA GLU A 145 3.02 2.15 17.77
C GLU A 145 1.82 1.25 18.06
N ARG A 146 0.96 1.00 17.06
CA ARG A 146 -0.20 0.11 17.20
C ARG A 146 0.17 -1.38 17.21
N LEU A 147 1.38 -1.73 16.77
CA LEU A 147 1.89 -3.11 16.73
C LEU A 147 2.59 -3.53 18.04
N LYS A 148 2.89 -2.57 18.92
CA LYS A 148 3.38 -2.81 20.28
C LYS A 148 2.23 -3.23 21.19
#